data_AF-A0A7X7S752-F1
#
_entry.id   AF-A0A7X7S752-F1
#
_cell.length_a   1.000
_cell.length_b   1.000
_cell.length_c   1.000
_cell.angle_alpha   90.00
_cell.angle_beta   90.00
_cell.angle_gamma   90.00
#
_symmetry.space_group_name_H-M   'P 1'
#
loop_
_entity.id
_entity.type
_entity.pdbx_description
1 polymer ?
#
loop_
_entity_poly.entity_id
_entity_poly.type
_entity_poly.pdbx_seq_one_letter_code
_entity_poly.pdbx_strand_id
1 'polypeptide(L)'
;PGGFLKVKGEIMIERQIEQLQDRGIFDITLVVGYQMEAYDYLVDRYGVTLVYNPDFATINNYASLCHAADKLDNTYILVADTYIEKNFFNLYEVTSWYCCVYCEGDTNDWCVSTSPMGWIKNIRVGGKDSLTVVGPAYLNREMSERLKILLNDYYGRGEATHYYWEEILKENFNDFQMKANVQTGYVYEFNHLDQVRHYDESHYDDLKREIIAHFPSAAPLLVEDIESIELLEDEWDSEMYRFDVREDAYVIRIPGEEEVSLYDHASVKHVYDILAPLEVAEELLDSDVSSGIRITRFADQSYYVDPMNDRDLSDSMQLIRQIHDRKLRIDRHYDIVKMFSHYESLVEQTGGVPFRDIEEMKQKMERLLFLKAHLDVDPVLCHGDYLYANVIRKKTGGLFITNWEFSGMSDPLMDVAMFAIDANFNEERLLLALRLYLGRDPDETEIVRLYLYAALGGMLWSMWGLHKKRHGLDLGDYPVRMYRFMKDYYILLDGRGVLSDIYE
;
A
#
# COMPACT_ATOMS: atom_id res chain seq x y z
N PRO A 1 -0.52 -8.51 11.48
CA PRO A 1 -1.15 -9.67 10.81
C PRO A 1 -2.67 -9.46 10.66
N GLY A 2 -3.26 -9.82 9.52
CA GLY A 2 -4.68 -9.54 9.22
C GLY A 2 -5.67 -10.03 10.28
N GLY A 3 -5.44 -11.22 10.86
CA GLY A 3 -6.34 -11.76 11.89
C GLY A 3 -6.40 -10.99 13.22
N PHE A 4 -5.52 -10.02 13.46
CA PHE A 4 -5.59 -9.14 14.63
C PHE A 4 -6.37 -7.84 14.42
N LEU A 5 -6.83 -7.58 13.18
CA LEU A 5 -7.69 -6.43 12.91
C LEU A 5 -8.97 -6.53 13.77
N LYS A 6 -9.43 -5.38 14.26
CA LYS A 6 -10.63 -5.28 15.09
C LYS A 6 -11.82 -4.87 14.24
N VAL A 7 -12.89 -5.63 14.32
CA VAL A 7 -14.16 -5.35 13.64
C VAL A 7 -15.25 -5.31 14.71
N LYS A 8 -16.00 -4.21 14.80
CA LYS A 8 -17.02 -3.96 15.84
C LYS A 8 -16.46 -4.14 17.26
N GLY A 9 -15.19 -3.74 17.45
CA GLY A 9 -14.46 -3.85 18.72
C GLY A 9 -13.91 -5.24 19.05
N GLU A 10 -14.12 -6.25 18.20
CA GLU A 10 -13.71 -7.64 18.41
C GLU A 10 -12.49 -7.99 17.53
N ILE A 11 -11.50 -8.67 18.09
CA ILE A 11 -10.34 -9.16 17.31
C ILE A 11 -10.82 -10.34 16.45
N MET A 12 -10.58 -10.31 15.13
CA MET A 12 -11.11 -11.33 14.19
C MET A 12 -10.75 -12.75 14.60
N ILE A 13 -9.47 -13.02 14.89
CA ILE A 13 -9.05 -14.38 15.27
C ILE A 13 -9.64 -14.83 16.61
N GLU A 14 -9.75 -13.92 17.59
CA GLU A 14 -10.42 -14.23 18.87
C GLU A 14 -11.89 -14.60 18.63
N ARG A 15 -12.59 -13.80 17.82
CA ARG A 15 -13.99 -14.03 17.48
C ARG A 15 -14.20 -15.38 16.81
N GLN A 16 -13.37 -15.76 15.84
CA GLN A 16 -13.49 -17.06 15.18
C GLN A 16 -13.31 -18.22 16.19
N ILE A 17 -12.32 -18.11 17.08
CA ILE A 17 -12.07 -19.10 18.14
C ILE A 17 -13.28 -19.20 19.08
N GLU A 18 -13.80 -18.07 19.56
CA GLU A 18 -15.00 -18.01 20.42
C GLU A 18 -16.20 -18.64 19.74
N GLN A 19 -16.43 -18.36 18.45
CA GLN A 19 -17.53 -18.94 17.69
C GLN A 19 -17.42 -20.46 17.53
N LEU A 20 -16.22 -21.01 17.35
CA LEU A 20 -16.01 -22.46 17.33
C LEU A 20 -16.29 -23.07 18.72
N GLN A 21 -15.80 -22.45 19.79
CA GLN A 21 -15.98 -22.92 21.16
C GLN A 21 -17.43 -22.88 21.62
N ASP A 22 -18.19 -21.85 21.23
CA ASP A 22 -19.63 -21.73 21.47
C ASP A 22 -20.43 -22.91 20.88
N ARG A 23 -19.89 -23.57 19.85
CA ARG A 23 -20.47 -24.75 19.21
C ARG A 23 -19.91 -26.07 19.75
N GLY A 24 -19.04 -26.02 20.76
CA GLY A 24 -18.43 -27.19 21.38
C GLY A 24 -17.20 -27.72 20.63
N ILE A 25 -16.60 -26.91 19.75
CA ILE A 25 -15.40 -27.26 18.99
C ILE A 25 -14.20 -26.65 19.73
N PHE A 26 -13.48 -27.49 20.47
CA PHE A 26 -12.32 -27.06 21.27
C PHE A 26 -10.97 -27.55 20.69
N ASP A 27 -11.01 -28.49 19.75
CA ASP A 27 -9.81 -28.93 19.03
C ASP A 27 -9.51 -27.89 17.92
N ILE A 28 -8.77 -26.86 18.31
CA ILE A 28 -8.44 -25.71 17.46
C ILE A 28 -6.92 -25.63 17.34
N THR A 29 -6.42 -25.74 16.11
CA THR A 29 -5.01 -25.57 15.78
C THR A 29 -4.83 -24.30 14.95
N LEU A 30 -4.03 -23.36 15.42
CA LEU A 30 -3.62 -22.18 14.67
C LEU A 30 -2.25 -22.45 14.03
N VAL A 31 -2.20 -22.37 12.71
CA VAL A 31 -0.95 -22.47 11.98
C VAL A 31 -0.40 -21.05 11.77
N VAL A 32 0.77 -20.78 12.33
CA VAL A 32 1.35 -19.43 12.41
C VAL A 32 2.77 -19.42 11.84
N GLY A 33 3.15 -18.30 11.20
CA GLY A 33 4.46 -18.11 10.60
C GLY A 33 5.00 -16.72 10.92
N TYR A 34 4.56 -15.71 10.17
CA TYR A 34 4.89 -14.31 10.43
C TYR A 34 4.35 -13.84 11.79
N GLN A 35 5.22 -13.23 12.63
CA GLN A 35 4.89 -12.72 13.97
C GLN A 35 4.18 -13.75 14.88
N MET A 36 4.66 -15.00 14.87
CA MET A 36 4.12 -16.10 15.69
C MET A 36 3.95 -15.73 17.17
N GLU A 37 4.87 -14.94 17.73
CA GLU A 37 4.89 -14.54 19.13
C GLU A 37 3.61 -13.77 19.53
N ALA A 38 2.99 -13.03 18.60
CA ALA A 38 1.75 -12.30 18.85
C ALA A 38 0.56 -13.22 19.14
N TYR A 39 0.61 -14.49 18.70
CA TYR A 39 -0.46 -15.47 18.88
C TYR A 39 -0.34 -16.29 20.17
N ASP A 40 0.78 -16.21 20.88
CA ASP A 40 1.08 -17.05 22.06
C ASP A 40 0.00 -16.95 23.15
N TYR A 41 -0.51 -15.74 23.42
CA TYR A 41 -1.53 -15.52 24.45
C TYR A 41 -2.84 -16.27 24.17
N LEU A 42 -3.13 -16.62 22.91
CA LEU A 42 -4.34 -17.36 22.55
C LEU A 42 -4.32 -18.79 23.12
N VAL A 43 -3.12 -19.36 23.34
CA VAL A 43 -2.96 -20.68 23.97
C VAL A 43 -3.51 -20.65 25.39
N ASP A 44 -3.09 -19.69 26.20
CA ASP A 44 -3.53 -19.58 27.59
C ASP A 44 -4.99 -19.11 27.70
N ARG A 45 -5.39 -18.18 26.83
CA ARG A 45 -6.72 -17.57 26.88
C ARG A 45 -7.82 -18.49 26.36
N TYR A 46 -7.54 -19.22 25.29
CA TYR A 46 -8.54 -20.02 24.57
C TYR A 46 -8.22 -21.51 24.50
N GLY A 47 -7.03 -21.97 24.92
CA GLY A 47 -6.67 -23.39 24.87
C GLY A 47 -6.40 -23.91 23.46
N VAL A 48 -6.06 -23.03 22.51
CA VAL A 48 -5.70 -23.43 21.14
C VAL A 48 -4.28 -24.02 21.09
N THR A 49 -4.00 -24.81 20.06
CA THR A 49 -2.65 -25.31 19.77
C THR A 49 -2.00 -24.45 18.69
N LEU A 50 -0.75 -24.02 18.89
CA LEU A 50 0.03 -23.36 17.84
C LEU A 50 0.91 -24.37 17.10
N VAL A 51 0.90 -24.27 15.77
CA VAL A 51 1.80 -25.00 14.87
C VAL A 51 2.60 -23.99 14.06
N TYR A 52 3.93 -24.09 14.11
CA TYR A 52 4.79 -23.24 13.32
C TYR A 52 4.88 -23.72 11.87
N ASN A 53 4.58 -22.85 10.91
CA ASN A 53 4.85 -23.05 9.50
C ASN A 53 6.16 -22.33 9.13
N PRO A 54 7.30 -23.02 8.98
CA PRO A 54 8.57 -22.42 8.57
C PRO A 54 8.59 -21.91 7.12
N ASP A 55 7.66 -22.36 6.28
CA ASP A 55 7.63 -22.06 4.84
C ASP A 55 6.72 -20.87 4.50
N PHE A 56 6.19 -20.16 5.50
CA PHE A 56 5.22 -19.07 5.31
C PHE A 56 5.72 -17.95 4.39
N ALA A 57 7.04 -17.77 4.27
CA ALA A 57 7.67 -16.75 3.43
C ALA A 57 7.96 -17.23 2.00
N THR A 58 7.92 -18.53 1.73
CA THR A 58 8.38 -19.13 0.47
C THR A 58 7.31 -19.93 -0.25
N ILE A 59 6.30 -20.41 0.49
CA ILE A 59 5.19 -21.20 -0.02
C ILE A 59 3.89 -20.57 0.49
N ASN A 60 2.93 -20.41 -0.42
CA ASN A 60 1.63 -19.81 -0.14
C ASN A 60 0.75 -20.73 0.77
N ASN A 61 -0.50 -20.36 1.04
CA ASN A 61 -1.27 -20.84 2.19
C ASN A 61 -1.47 -22.38 2.30
N TYR A 62 -1.28 -23.15 1.23
CA TYR A 62 -1.35 -24.62 1.31
C TYR A 62 -0.23 -25.22 2.18
N ALA A 63 0.93 -24.54 2.31
CA ALA A 63 1.98 -24.99 3.23
C ALA A 63 1.47 -25.03 4.68
N SER A 64 0.60 -24.09 5.08
CA SER A 64 0.00 -24.10 6.40
C SER A 64 -0.81 -25.39 6.63
N LEU A 65 -1.54 -25.85 5.62
CA LEU A 65 -2.26 -27.13 5.68
C LEU A 65 -1.30 -28.34 5.69
N CYS A 66 -0.15 -28.28 5.00
CA CYS A 66 0.86 -29.33 5.06
C CYS A 66 1.38 -29.54 6.49
N HIS A 67 1.69 -28.44 7.19
CA HIS A 67 2.21 -28.49 8.57
C HIS A 67 1.17 -28.92 9.61
N ALA A 68 -0.12 -28.84 9.28
CA ALA A 68 -1.23 -29.34 10.10
C ALA A 68 -1.95 -30.56 9.50
N ALA A 69 -1.33 -31.25 8.52
CA ALA A 69 -1.99 -32.32 7.78
C ALA A 69 -2.40 -33.49 8.67
N ASP A 70 -1.68 -33.76 9.76
CA ASP A 70 -2.05 -34.79 10.74
C ASP A 70 -3.34 -34.49 11.50
N LYS A 71 -3.79 -33.22 11.51
CA LYS A 71 -5.02 -32.75 12.18
C LYS A 71 -6.26 -32.82 11.30
N LEU A 72 -6.12 -32.98 9.99
CA LEU A 72 -7.27 -33.00 9.08
C LEU A 72 -8.07 -34.31 9.26
N ASP A 73 -9.35 -34.23 9.61
CA ASP A 73 -10.27 -35.36 9.64
C ASP A 73 -11.70 -34.87 9.32
N ASN A 74 -12.48 -34.54 10.34
CA ASN A 74 -13.77 -33.86 10.19
C ASN A 74 -13.56 -32.40 10.61
N THR A 75 -12.98 -31.61 9.72
CA THR A 75 -12.26 -30.40 10.08
C THR A 75 -12.83 -29.19 9.38
N TYR A 76 -12.99 -28.11 10.15
CA TYR A 76 -13.14 -26.77 9.60
C TYR A 76 -11.76 -26.19 9.27
N ILE A 77 -11.60 -25.67 8.07
CA ILE A 77 -10.43 -24.92 7.61
C ILE A 77 -10.86 -23.45 7.53
N LEU A 78 -10.18 -22.57 8.26
CA LEU A 78 -10.47 -21.15 8.32
C LEU A 78 -9.20 -20.36 7.99
N VAL A 79 -9.39 -19.15 7.46
CA VAL A 79 -8.34 -18.15 7.30
C VAL A 79 -8.55 -17.01 8.32
N ALA A 80 -7.45 -16.49 8.87
CA ALA A 80 -7.49 -15.64 10.06
C ALA A 80 -8.08 -14.24 9.80
N ASP A 81 -8.07 -13.79 8.56
CA ASP A 81 -8.53 -12.50 8.03
C ASP A 81 -10.01 -12.50 7.59
N THR A 82 -10.77 -13.54 7.94
CA THR A 82 -12.22 -13.55 7.74
C THR A 82 -12.97 -13.07 9.00
N TYR A 83 -13.86 -12.11 8.82
CA TYR A 83 -14.85 -11.74 9.83
C TYR A 83 -16.19 -12.45 9.58
N ILE A 84 -16.66 -13.17 10.59
CA ILE A 84 -17.92 -13.92 10.56
C ILE A 84 -18.90 -13.22 11.50
N GLU A 85 -19.87 -12.49 10.95
CA GLU A 85 -20.82 -11.72 11.74
C GLU A 85 -21.75 -12.62 12.56
N LYS A 86 -22.23 -13.72 11.96
CA LYS A 86 -23.15 -14.65 12.61
C LYS A 86 -22.54 -16.04 12.66
N ASN A 87 -22.41 -16.58 13.88
CA ASN A 87 -21.91 -17.93 14.08
C ASN A 87 -22.82 -18.98 13.40
N PHE A 88 -22.37 -19.55 12.28
CA PHE A 88 -23.05 -20.61 11.53
C PHE A 88 -22.38 -21.99 11.66
N PHE A 89 -21.35 -22.13 12.49
CA PHE A 89 -20.68 -23.40 12.72
C PHE A 89 -21.60 -24.40 13.44
N ASN A 90 -21.33 -25.69 13.25
CA ASN A 90 -22.06 -26.78 13.87
C ASN A 90 -21.08 -27.78 14.48
N LEU A 91 -21.45 -28.41 15.58
CA LEU A 91 -20.65 -29.51 16.13
C LEU A 91 -20.59 -30.71 15.17
N TYR A 92 -21.62 -30.89 14.35
CA TYR A 92 -21.73 -31.98 13.39
C TYR A 92 -22.23 -31.45 12.05
N GLU A 93 -21.48 -31.77 11.00
CA GLU A 93 -21.80 -31.43 9.63
C GLU A 93 -22.12 -32.69 8.83
N VAL A 94 -23.16 -32.62 8.01
CA VAL A 94 -23.65 -33.77 7.23
C VAL A 94 -22.85 -33.97 5.95
N THR A 95 -22.32 -32.89 5.37
CA THR A 95 -21.63 -32.92 4.08
C THR A 95 -20.56 -31.85 4.05
N SER A 96 -19.50 -32.08 3.27
CA SER A 96 -18.46 -31.09 3.04
C SER A 96 -19.02 -29.88 2.30
N TRP A 97 -18.61 -28.69 2.72
CA TRP A 97 -19.07 -27.44 2.12
C TRP A 97 -17.99 -26.38 2.15
N TYR A 98 -18.12 -25.40 1.25
CA TYR A 98 -17.27 -24.23 1.21
C TYR A 98 -18.13 -22.98 1.39
N CYS A 99 -17.69 -22.04 2.21
CA CYS A 99 -18.39 -20.78 2.39
C CYS A 99 -18.34 -19.97 1.08
N CYS A 100 -19.50 -19.49 0.64
CA CYS A 100 -19.61 -18.70 -0.57
C CYS A 100 -20.34 -17.39 -0.31
N VAL A 101 -19.83 -16.31 -0.89
CA VAL A 101 -20.43 -14.97 -0.82
C VAL A 101 -20.75 -14.52 -2.23
N TYR A 102 -21.87 -13.83 -2.42
CA TYR A 102 -22.21 -13.26 -3.72
C TYR A 102 -21.50 -11.92 -3.90
N CYS A 103 -20.75 -11.80 -5.00
CA CYS A 103 -20.08 -10.57 -5.41
C CYS A 103 -20.83 -9.98 -6.61
N GLU A 104 -21.33 -8.75 -6.45
CA GLU A 104 -21.92 -7.96 -7.53
C GLU A 104 -20.81 -7.23 -8.30
N GLY A 105 -20.92 -7.18 -9.63
CA GLY A 105 -19.89 -6.58 -10.47
C GLY A 105 -18.73 -7.53 -10.78
N ASP A 106 -17.65 -6.96 -11.31
CA ASP A 106 -16.46 -7.69 -11.76
C ASP A 106 -15.56 -8.03 -10.56
N THR A 107 -15.08 -9.27 -10.49
CA THR A 107 -14.19 -9.77 -9.42
C THR A 107 -13.07 -10.61 -10.01
N ASN A 108 -11.91 -10.62 -9.35
CA ASN A 108 -10.79 -11.50 -9.64
C ASN A 108 -10.72 -12.73 -8.71
N ASP A 109 -11.70 -12.91 -7.83
CA ASP A 109 -11.73 -14.00 -6.83
C ASP A 109 -12.12 -15.35 -7.42
N TRP A 110 -12.04 -16.38 -6.57
CA TRP A 110 -12.42 -17.75 -6.85
C TRP A 110 -13.94 -17.91 -6.99
N CYS A 111 -14.44 -17.67 -8.21
CA CYS A 111 -15.84 -17.81 -8.56
C CYS A 111 -16.28 -19.27 -8.68
N VAL A 112 -17.48 -19.57 -8.21
CA VAL A 112 -18.12 -20.88 -8.30
C VAL A 112 -19.49 -20.81 -8.96
N SER A 113 -19.85 -21.89 -9.65
CA SER A 113 -21.23 -22.12 -10.09
C SER A 113 -21.84 -23.27 -9.31
N THR A 114 -23.15 -23.19 -9.06
CA THR A 114 -23.85 -24.21 -8.27
C THR A 114 -24.94 -24.92 -9.07
N SER A 115 -25.24 -26.15 -8.68
CA SER A 115 -26.47 -26.85 -9.06
C SER A 115 -27.68 -26.28 -8.29
N PRO A 116 -28.92 -26.52 -8.75
CA PRO A 116 -30.11 -26.17 -7.99
C PRO A 116 -30.18 -26.77 -6.58
N MET A 117 -29.42 -27.86 -6.31
CA MET A 117 -29.33 -28.50 -5.00
C MET A 117 -28.17 -27.96 -4.14
N GLY A 118 -27.47 -26.92 -4.59
CA GLY A 118 -26.39 -26.25 -3.87
C GLY A 118 -25.01 -26.89 -4.04
N TRP A 119 -24.86 -27.95 -4.83
CA TRP A 119 -23.53 -28.50 -5.14
C TRP A 119 -22.72 -27.57 -6.02
N ILE A 120 -21.47 -27.32 -5.65
CA ILE A 120 -20.51 -26.61 -6.49
C ILE A 120 -20.25 -27.48 -7.73
N LYS A 121 -20.20 -26.87 -8.92
CA LYS A 121 -20.00 -27.55 -10.21
C LYS A 121 -18.65 -27.26 -10.84
N ASN A 122 -18.06 -26.11 -10.53
CA ASN A 122 -16.73 -25.71 -10.95
C ASN A 122 -16.23 -24.57 -10.05
N ILE A 123 -14.91 -24.37 -10.10
CA ILE A 123 -14.20 -23.25 -9.51
C ILE A 123 -13.39 -22.60 -10.63
N ARG A 124 -13.43 -21.27 -10.75
CA ARG A 124 -12.62 -20.49 -11.70
C ARG A 124 -12.15 -19.20 -11.04
N VAL A 125 -11.00 -18.69 -11.45
CA VAL A 125 -10.51 -17.38 -11.00
C VAL A 125 -11.08 -16.31 -11.92
N GLY A 126 -11.68 -15.29 -11.32
CA GLY A 126 -12.30 -14.17 -12.01
C GLY A 126 -13.72 -14.43 -12.52
N GLY A 127 -14.53 -13.38 -12.54
CA GLY A 127 -15.92 -13.44 -12.97
C GLY A 127 -16.66 -12.12 -12.80
N LYS A 128 -17.96 -12.17 -13.08
CA LYS A 128 -18.88 -11.06 -12.87
C LYS A 128 -20.17 -11.59 -12.25
N ASP A 129 -20.76 -10.86 -11.31
CA ASP A 129 -22.05 -11.19 -10.68
C ASP A 129 -22.11 -12.65 -10.21
N SER A 130 -21.08 -13.08 -9.47
CA SER A 130 -20.76 -14.48 -9.21
C SER A 130 -20.68 -14.78 -7.71
N LEU A 131 -20.98 -16.03 -7.34
CA LEU A 131 -20.62 -16.54 -6.02
C LEU A 131 -19.12 -16.76 -5.99
N THR A 132 -18.44 -16.25 -4.98
CA THR A 132 -17.01 -16.45 -4.73
C THR A 132 -16.82 -17.30 -3.49
N VAL A 133 -15.73 -18.04 -3.42
CA VAL A 133 -15.35 -18.76 -2.19
C VAL A 133 -14.66 -17.80 -1.24
N VAL A 134 -15.14 -17.72 0.01
CA VAL A 134 -14.64 -16.75 1.00
C VAL A 134 -14.66 -17.38 2.39
N GLY A 135 -13.52 -17.42 3.06
CA GLY A 135 -13.44 -17.82 4.46
C GLY A 135 -13.58 -19.34 4.71
N PRO A 136 -14.44 -19.78 5.65
CA PRO A 136 -14.41 -21.15 6.14
C PRO A 136 -14.79 -22.22 5.12
N ALA A 137 -14.20 -23.39 5.25
CA ALA A 137 -14.62 -24.62 4.60
C ALA A 137 -14.73 -25.75 5.62
N TYR A 138 -15.64 -26.70 5.38
CA TYR A 138 -15.71 -27.94 6.14
C TYR A 138 -15.40 -29.13 5.24
N LEU A 139 -14.43 -29.95 5.66
CA LEU A 139 -14.09 -31.22 5.01
C LEU A 139 -14.43 -32.38 5.94
N ASN A 140 -15.20 -33.33 5.41
CA ASN A 140 -15.37 -34.61 6.07
C ASN A 140 -14.10 -35.48 5.98
N ARG A 141 -14.06 -36.55 6.76
CA ARG A 141 -12.95 -37.51 6.79
C ARG A 141 -12.45 -37.95 5.42
N GLU A 142 -13.35 -38.32 4.53
CA GLU A 142 -12.97 -38.83 3.20
C GLU A 142 -12.22 -37.78 2.38
N MET A 143 -12.69 -36.53 2.39
CA MET A 143 -12.04 -35.43 1.70
C MET A 143 -10.74 -35.01 2.36
N SER A 144 -10.70 -34.99 3.70
CA SER A 144 -9.48 -34.70 4.45
C SER A 144 -8.37 -35.69 4.11
N GLU A 145 -8.65 -36.99 4.05
CA GLU A 145 -7.66 -38.00 3.65
C GLU A 145 -7.16 -37.81 2.21
N ARG A 146 -8.05 -37.47 1.27
CA ARG A 146 -7.65 -37.14 -0.11
C ARG A 146 -6.78 -35.89 -0.15
N LEU A 147 -7.15 -34.84 0.59
CA LEU A 147 -6.39 -33.61 0.66
C LEU A 147 -5.00 -33.84 1.24
N LYS A 148 -4.85 -34.65 2.30
CA LYS A 148 -3.53 -35.02 2.85
C LYS A 148 -2.61 -35.64 1.80
N ILE A 149 -3.15 -36.53 0.96
CA ILE A 149 -2.36 -37.18 -0.11
C ILE A 149 -1.88 -36.14 -1.12
N LEU A 150 -2.78 -35.24 -1.55
CA LEU A 150 -2.45 -34.17 -2.49
C LEU A 150 -1.45 -33.18 -1.88
N LEU A 151 -1.67 -32.70 -0.66
CA LEU A 151 -0.76 -31.78 0.03
C LEU A 151 0.67 -32.34 0.07
N ASN A 152 0.84 -33.62 0.42
CA ASN A 152 2.15 -34.28 0.41
C ASN A 152 2.79 -34.35 -0.98
N ASP A 153 2.00 -34.63 -2.02
CA ASP A 153 2.49 -34.68 -3.40
C ASP A 153 2.90 -33.30 -3.91
N TYR A 154 2.05 -32.28 -3.76
CA TYR A 154 2.35 -30.90 -4.17
C TYR A 154 3.53 -30.31 -3.39
N TYR A 155 3.61 -30.55 -2.08
CA TYR A 155 4.73 -30.13 -1.25
C TYR A 155 6.03 -30.83 -1.66
N GLY A 156 5.99 -32.13 -1.96
CA GLY A 156 7.16 -32.91 -2.39
C GLY A 156 7.70 -32.54 -3.78
N ARG A 157 6.85 -32.04 -4.69
CA ARG A 157 7.26 -31.62 -6.05
C ARG A 157 8.04 -30.30 -6.05
N GLY A 158 7.79 -29.39 -5.11
CA GLY A 158 8.53 -28.13 -4.96
C GLY A 158 8.33 -27.08 -6.07
N GLU A 159 7.43 -27.31 -7.02
CA GLU A 159 7.17 -26.40 -8.15
C GLU A 159 5.89 -25.54 -7.98
N ALA A 160 5.00 -25.91 -7.05
CA ALA A 160 3.69 -25.28 -6.84
C ALA A 160 3.70 -24.24 -5.71
N THR A 161 4.84 -23.59 -5.44
CA THR A 161 5.01 -22.74 -4.24
C THR A 161 4.07 -21.54 -4.17
N HIS A 162 3.54 -21.10 -5.31
CA HIS A 162 2.62 -19.96 -5.42
C HIS A 162 1.14 -20.35 -5.25
N TYR A 163 0.81 -21.64 -5.20
CA TYR A 163 -0.57 -22.11 -5.18
C TYR A 163 -1.25 -21.76 -3.86
N TYR A 164 -2.48 -21.27 -3.94
CA TYR A 164 -3.40 -21.35 -2.82
C TYR A 164 -3.93 -22.79 -2.70
N TRP A 165 -4.38 -23.21 -1.53
CA TRP A 165 -4.97 -24.55 -1.37
C TRP A 165 -6.26 -24.72 -2.20
N GLU A 166 -6.97 -23.62 -2.50
CA GLU A 166 -8.07 -23.56 -3.44
C GLU A 166 -7.65 -23.94 -4.87
N GLU A 167 -6.40 -23.66 -5.27
CA GLU A 167 -5.87 -24.10 -6.57
C GLU A 167 -5.76 -25.63 -6.61
N ILE A 168 -5.33 -26.26 -5.51
CA ILE A 168 -5.29 -27.72 -5.38
C ILE A 168 -6.70 -28.31 -5.49
N LEU A 169 -7.69 -27.69 -4.84
CA LEU A 169 -9.09 -28.11 -4.96
C LEU A 169 -9.59 -27.97 -6.41
N LYS A 170 -9.27 -26.86 -7.08
CA LYS A 170 -9.68 -26.59 -8.47
C LYS A 170 -9.07 -27.59 -9.45
N GLU A 171 -7.78 -27.90 -9.35
CA GLU A 171 -7.12 -28.88 -10.21
C GLU A 171 -7.65 -30.30 -9.99
N ASN A 172 -8.09 -30.62 -8.78
CA ASN A 172 -8.57 -31.95 -8.37
C ASN A 172 -10.08 -31.97 -8.10
N PHE A 173 -10.85 -31.07 -8.73
CA PHE A 173 -12.23 -30.79 -8.39
C PHE A 173 -13.18 -32.00 -8.36
N ASN A 174 -12.94 -32.99 -9.23
CA ASN A 174 -13.74 -34.21 -9.26
C ASN A 174 -13.67 -35.02 -7.95
N ASP A 175 -12.59 -34.86 -7.20
CA ASP A 175 -12.36 -35.53 -5.91
C ASP A 175 -12.95 -34.75 -4.72
N PHE A 176 -13.37 -33.50 -4.93
CA PHE A 176 -13.87 -32.57 -3.91
C PHE A 176 -15.30 -32.08 -4.23
N GLN A 177 -16.27 -32.98 -4.18
CA GLN A 177 -17.68 -32.64 -4.35
C GLN A 177 -18.27 -31.97 -3.10
N MET A 178 -18.31 -30.65 -3.08
CA MET A 178 -18.73 -29.84 -1.93
C MET A 178 -20.01 -29.06 -2.21
N LYS A 179 -20.78 -28.73 -1.16
CA LYS A 179 -21.88 -27.77 -1.26
C LYS A 179 -21.39 -26.34 -1.08
N ALA A 180 -22.02 -25.40 -1.77
CA ALA A 180 -21.89 -23.98 -1.48
C ALA A 180 -22.71 -23.66 -0.23
N ASN A 181 -22.04 -23.22 0.83
CA ASN A 181 -22.66 -22.66 2.01
C ASN A 181 -22.77 -21.14 1.82
N VAL A 182 -23.88 -20.68 1.25
CA VAL A 182 -24.05 -19.26 0.87
C VAL A 182 -24.28 -18.40 2.11
N GLN A 183 -23.35 -17.50 2.39
CA GLN A 183 -23.32 -16.62 3.57
C GLN A 183 -23.21 -15.12 3.18
N THR A 184 -23.73 -14.75 2.02
CA THR A 184 -23.76 -13.35 1.56
C THR A 184 -24.32 -12.42 2.63
N GLY A 185 -23.55 -11.39 2.99
CA GLY A 185 -23.92 -10.41 4.02
C GLY A 185 -23.65 -10.86 5.47
N TYR A 186 -22.98 -11.99 5.69
CA TYR A 186 -22.60 -12.46 7.03
C TYR A 186 -21.12 -12.81 7.16
N VAL A 187 -20.41 -12.97 6.04
CA VAL A 187 -18.99 -13.32 5.98
C VAL A 187 -18.28 -12.28 5.12
N TYR A 188 -17.18 -11.76 5.64
CA TYR A 188 -16.39 -10.71 5.03
C TYR A 188 -14.92 -11.10 5.15
N GLU A 189 -14.15 -10.95 4.08
CA GLU A 189 -12.70 -11.11 4.09
C GLU A 189 -12.09 -9.71 4.03
N PHE A 190 -11.20 -9.42 4.98
CA PHE A 190 -10.61 -8.10 5.13
C PHE A 190 -9.11 -8.20 4.92
N ASN A 191 -8.66 -7.83 3.73
CA ASN A 191 -7.24 -7.83 3.37
C ASN A 191 -6.50 -6.61 3.96
N HIS A 192 -7.24 -5.53 4.25
CA HIS A 192 -6.70 -4.27 4.74
C HIS A 192 -7.61 -3.63 5.81
N LEU A 193 -7.00 -2.81 6.69
CA LEU A 193 -7.68 -2.02 7.71
C LEU A 193 -8.81 -1.17 7.11
N ASP A 194 -8.65 -0.70 5.88
CA ASP A 194 -9.61 0.15 5.18
C ASP A 194 -10.93 -0.56 4.83
N GLN A 195 -10.87 -1.86 4.55
CA GLN A 195 -12.06 -2.67 4.30
C GLN A 195 -12.84 -2.94 5.61
N VAL A 196 -12.13 -3.10 6.73
CA VAL A 196 -12.72 -3.22 8.07
C VAL A 196 -13.48 -1.93 8.43
N ARG A 197 -12.87 -0.78 8.13
CA ARG A 197 -13.41 0.54 8.44
C ARG A 197 -14.65 0.90 7.64
N HIS A 198 -14.76 0.42 6.40
CA HIS A 198 -16.00 0.54 5.62
C HIS A 198 -17.16 -0.28 6.21
N TYR A 199 -16.85 -1.38 6.88
CA TYR A 199 -17.86 -2.27 7.45
C TYR A 199 -18.25 -1.92 8.90
N ASP A 200 -17.34 -1.31 9.67
CA ASP A 200 -17.57 -0.91 11.06
C ASP A 200 -17.97 0.57 11.18
N GLU A 201 -19.27 0.83 11.35
CA GLU A 201 -19.82 2.18 11.55
C GLU A 201 -19.16 2.92 12.74
N SER A 202 -18.61 2.22 13.73
CA SER A 202 -17.94 2.86 14.88
C SER A 202 -16.65 3.59 14.50
N HIS A 203 -15.97 3.15 13.44
CA HIS A 203 -14.82 3.88 12.88
C HIS A 203 -15.25 5.24 12.34
N TYR A 204 -16.39 5.31 11.65
CA TYR A 204 -16.94 6.58 11.17
C TYR A 204 -17.37 7.50 12.31
N ASP A 205 -17.82 6.95 13.45
CA ASP A 205 -18.13 7.76 14.63
C ASP A 205 -16.87 8.40 15.24
N ASP A 206 -15.76 7.66 15.33
CA ASP A 206 -14.49 8.20 15.81
C ASP A 206 -13.92 9.22 14.79
N LEU A 207 -13.98 8.92 13.50
CA LEU A 207 -13.58 9.84 12.44
C LEU A 207 -14.41 11.14 12.43
N LYS A 208 -15.72 11.06 12.66
CA LYS A 208 -16.56 12.25 12.83
C LYS A 208 -16.12 13.11 14.02
N ARG A 209 -15.67 12.49 15.13
CA ARG A 209 -15.13 13.26 16.27
C ARG A 209 -13.83 13.95 15.90
N GLU A 210 -12.95 13.28 15.16
CA GLU A 210 -11.71 13.88 14.67
C GLU A 210 -11.99 15.06 13.72
N ILE A 211 -12.93 14.89 12.78
CA ILE A 211 -13.38 15.98 11.90
C ILE A 211 -13.90 17.15 12.74
N ILE A 212 -14.81 16.92 13.70
CA ILE A 212 -15.38 17.98 14.54
C ILE A 212 -14.30 18.69 15.37
N ALA A 213 -13.32 17.96 15.89
CA ALA A 213 -12.25 18.52 16.71
C ALA A 213 -11.32 19.46 15.92
N HIS A 214 -11.12 19.18 14.63
CA HIS A 214 -10.17 19.89 13.77
C HIS A 214 -10.85 20.83 12.76
N PHE A 215 -12.17 20.82 12.62
CA PHE A 215 -12.85 21.64 11.61
C PHE A 215 -12.77 23.13 11.95
N PRO A 216 -12.22 23.98 11.06
CA PRO A 216 -12.00 25.39 11.35
C PRO A 216 -13.29 26.19 11.16
N SER A 217 -14.15 26.18 12.18
CA SER A 217 -15.42 26.92 12.17
C SER A 217 -15.61 27.79 13.41
N ALA A 218 -16.18 28.98 13.22
CA ALA A 218 -16.54 29.90 14.30
C ALA A 218 -17.70 29.38 15.18
N ALA A 219 -18.47 28.41 14.67
CA ALA A 219 -19.49 27.67 15.41
C ALA A 219 -19.14 26.17 15.39
N PRO A 220 -19.29 25.44 16.51
CA PRO A 220 -18.96 24.02 16.55
C PRO A 220 -19.73 23.24 15.48
N LEU A 221 -19.03 22.42 14.71
CA LEU A 221 -19.63 21.47 13.78
C LEU A 221 -20.36 20.39 14.59
N LEU A 222 -21.61 20.09 14.25
CA LEU A 222 -22.35 18.98 14.83
C LEU A 222 -22.16 17.71 14.00
N VAL A 223 -22.34 16.55 14.62
CA VAL A 223 -22.29 15.24 13.92
C VAL A 223 -23.28 15.19 12.75
N GLU A 224 -24.44 15.85 12.91
CA GLU A 224 -25.50 15.95 11.89
C GLU A 224 -25.13 16.84 10.69
N ASP A 225 -24.12 17.71 10.83
CA ASP A 225 -23.64 18.58 9.74
C ASP A 225 -22.71 17.83 8.78
N ILE A 226 -22.21 16.64 9.15
CA ILE A 226 -21.36 15.79 8.30
C ILE A 226 -22.28 14.85 7.51
N GLU A 227 -22.52 15.18 6.25
CA GLU A 227 -23.52 14.53 5.41
C GLU A 227 -23.01 13.20 4.82
N SER A 228 -21.72 13.13 4.51
CA SER A 228 -21.08 11.96 3.92
C SER A 228 -19.61 11.88 4.36
N ILE A 229 -19.08 10.66 4.37
CA ILE A 229 -17.64 10.39 4.50
C ILE A 229 -17.32 9.27 3.50
N GLU A 230 -16.28 9.46 2.70
CA GLU A 230 -15.79 8.54 1.68
C GLU A 230 -14.27 8.42 1.81
N LEU A 231 -13.75 7.19 1.78
CA LEU A 231 -12.31 6.97 1.72
C LEU A 231 -11.77 7.37 0.35
N LEU A 232 -10.65 8.08 0.32
CA LEU A 232 -9.89 8.32 -0.90
C LEU A 232 -8.78 7.27 -0.97
N GLU A 233 -8.87 6.36 -1.94
CA GLU A 233 -7.91 5.25 -2.13
C GLU A 233 -6.57 5.71 -2.75
N ASP A 234 -6.35 7.01 -2.89
CA ASP A 234 -5.28 7.58 -3.72
C ASP A 234 -3.89 7.60 -3.05
N GLU A 235 -3.78 7.34 -1.73
CA GLU A 235 -2.50 7.45 -1.02
C GLU A 235 -2.22 6.32 -0.01
N TRP A 236 -1.00 5.79 -0.06
CA TRP A 236 -0.59 4.57 0.66
C TRP A 236 0.06 4.83 2.02
N ASP A 237 0.44 6.07 2.28
CA ASP A 237 1.24 6.45 3.44
C ASP A 237 0.44 7.26 4.48
N SER A 238 -0.74 7.77 4.10
CA SER A 238 -1.65 8.48 5.00
C SER A 238 -3.11 8.14 4.70
N GLU A 239 -3.95 8.18 5.73
CA GLU A 239 -5.38 7.92 5.55
C GLU A 239 -6.07 9.19 5.12
N MET A 240 -6.77 9.15 3.99
CA MET A 240 -7.48 10.29 3.44
C MET A 240 -8.96 9.99 3.34
N TYR A 241 -9.77 10.83 3.97
CA TYR A 241 -11.22 10.76 3.84
C TYR A 241 -11.75 12.05 3.29
N ARG A 242 -12.51 11.96 2.21
CA ARG A 242 -13.40 13.04 1.78
C ARG A 242 -14.60 13.06 2.72
N PHE A 243 -15.02 14.25 3.12
CA PHE A 243 -16.28 14.43 3.84
C PHE A 243 -17.00 15.68 3.36
N ASP A 244 -18.32 15.60 3.30
CA ASP A 244 -19.18 16.71 2.88
C ASP A 244 -19.81 17.38 4.11
N VAL A 245 -19.72 18.71 4.17
CA VAL A 245 -20.39 19.55 5.17
C VAL A 245 -21.20 20.60 4.43
N ARG A 246 -22.53 20.48 4.47
CA ARG A 246 -23.45 21.36 3.73
C ARG A 246 -23.19 21.31 2.22
N GLU A 247 -22.87 22.44 1.59
CA GLU A 247 -22.61 22.54 0.14
C GLU A 247 -21.12 22.39 -0.22
N ASP A 248 -20.23 22.23 0.76
CA ASP A 248 -18.78 22.18 0.57
C ASP A 248 -18.22 20.78 0.88
N ALA A 249 -17.17 20.40 0.16
CA ALA A 249 -16.44 19.16 0.35
C ALA A 249 -15.02 19.42 0.86
N TYR A 250 -14.55 18.53 1.73
CA TYR A 250 -13.28 18.64 2.43
C TYR A 250 -12.55 17.30 2.44
N VAL A 251 -11.25 17.34 2.73
CA VAL A 251 -10.44 16.14 2.95
C VAL A 251 -9.81 16.23 4.33
N ILE A 252 -9.99 15.20 5.15
CA ILE A 252 -9.21 14.99 6.36
C ILE A 252 -8.11 13.99 6.05
N ARG A 253 -6.88 14.32 6.45
CA ARG A 253 -5.70 13.49 6.30
C ARG A 253 -5.14 13.14 7.67
N ILE A 254 -5.04 11.85 7.95
CA ILE A 254 -4.51 11.31 9.20
C ILE A 254 -3.17 10.63 8.86
N PRO A 255 -2.04 11.10 9.43
CA PRO A 255 -0.73 10.55 9.11
C PRO A 255 -0.61 9.09 9.58
N GLY A 256 0.00 8.24 8.75
CA GLY A 256 0.30 6.85 9.12
C GLY A 256 1.41 6.76 10.17
N GLU A 257 1.40 5.72 11.00
CA GLU A 257 2.38 5.53 12.09
C GLU A 257 3.84 5.50 11.59
N GLU A 258 4.08 4.97 10.38
CA GLU A 258 5.42 4.88 9.78
C GLU A 258 5.99 6.27 9.40
N GLU A 259 5.12 7.21 9.04
CA GLU A 259 5.50 8.52 8.48
C GLU A 259 5.85 9.58 9.52
N VAL A 260 5.32 9.45 10.75
CA VAL A 260 5.51 10.43 11.83
C VAL A 260 7.00 10.68 12.13
N SER A 261 7.88 9.75 11.76
CA SER A 261 9.33 9.86 11.95
C SER A 261 10.09 10.56 10.80
N LEU A 262 9.48 10.72 9.62
CA LEU A 262 10.14 11.18 8.41
C LEU A 262 10.14 12.70 8.24
N TYR A 263 9.09 13.36 8.71
CA TYR A 263 8.89 14.79 8.58
C TYR A 263 8.30 15.41 9.84
N ASP A 264 8.49 16.72 9.98
CA ASP A 264 8.03 17.51 11.13
C ASP A 264 6.75 18.24 10.78
N HIS A 265 5.65 17.98 11.51
CA HIS A 265 4.34 18.57 11.19
C HIS A 265 4.33 20.10 11.28
N ALA A 266 5.15 20.71 12.15
CA ALA A 266 5.28 22.17 12.22
C ALA A 266 5.90 22.74 10.94
N SER A 267 6.94 22.08 10.42
CA SER A 267 7.55 22.39 9.13
C SER A 267 6.56 22.23 7.98
N VAL A 268 5.75 21.16 7.97
CA VAL A 268 4.73 20.95 6.93
C VAL A 268 3.72 22.10 6.95
N LYS A 269 3.18 22.44 8.12
CA LYS A 269 2.26 23.57 8.27
C LYS A 269 2.90 24.87 7.76
N HIS A 270 4.15 25.14 8.14
CA HIS A 270 4.86 26.34 7.70
C HIS A 270 4.98 26.42 6.16
N VAL A 271 5.20 25.28 5.50
CA VAL A 271 5.27 25.21 4.03
C VAL A 271 3.93 25.55 3.38
N TYR A 272 2.82 25.02 3.89
CA TYR A 272 1.49 25.41 3.40
C TYR A 272 1.23 26.92 3.62
N ASP A 273 1.60 27.47 4.79
CA ASP A 273 1.41 28.90 5.09
C ASP A 273 2.16 29.81 4.09
N ILE A 274 3.39 29.46 3.69
CA ILE A 274 4.18 30.26 2.73
C ILE A 274 3.72 30.09 1.28
N LEU A 275 3.12 28.93 0.95
CA LEU A 275 2.61 28.63 -0.39
C LEU A 275 1.18 29.13 -0.62
N ALA A 276 0.39 29.33 0.44
CA ALA A 276 -1.01 29.74 0.36
C ALA A 276 -1.24 30.97 -0.57
N PRO A 277 -0.44 32.06 -0.51
CA PRO A 277 -0.64 33.22 -1.39
C PRO A 277 -0.38 32.96 -2.88
N LEU A 278 0.27 31.83 -3.22
CA LEU A 278 0.58 31.46 -4.60
C LEU A 278 -0.52 30.60 -5.24
N GLU A 279 -1.45 30.05 -4.45
CA GLU A 279 -2.53 29.16 -4.90
C GLU A 279 -2.05 27.91 -5.67
N VAL A 280 -0.80 27.49 -5.39
CA VAL A 280 -0.10 26.34 -6.01
C VAL A 280 -0.16 25.05 -5.18
N ALA A 281 -0.69 25.12 -3.96
CA ALA A 281 -0.90 23.98 -3.08
C ALA A 281 -2.40 23.81 -2.77
N GLU A 282 -2.76 22.72 -2.10
CA GLU A 282 -4.11 22.56 -1.53
C GLU A 282 -4.44 23.70 -0.56
N GLU A 283 -5.72 24.07 -0.48
CA GLU A 283 -6.20 25.03 0.51
C GLU A 283 -6.24 24.35 1.89
N LEU A 284 -5.18 24.55 2.67
CA LEU A 284 -5.10 24.09 4.06
C LEU A 284 -6.00 24.94 4.95
N LEU A 285 -6.98 24.29 5.58
CA LEU A 285 -7.96 24.92 6.45
C LEU A 285 -7.57 24.77 7.92
N ASP A 286 -7.12 23.58 8.31
CA ASP A 286 -6.59 23.31 9.64
C ASP A 286 -5.39 22.35 9.58
N SER A 287 -4.49 22.47 10.55
CA SER A 287 -3.34 21.59 10.72
C SER A 287 -2.94 21.52 12.18
N ASP A 288 -3.25 20.39 12.82
CA ASP A 288 -2.79 20.08 14.16
C ASP A 288 -1.36 19.57 14.09
N VAL A 289 -0.43 20.40 14.57
CA VAL A 289 1.00 20.08 14.62
C VAL A 289 1.30 18.92 15.57
N SER A 290 0.45 18.65 16.55
CA SER A 290 0.69 17.63 17.57
C SER A 290 0.33 16.21 17.09
N SER A 291 -0.81 16.06 16.42
CA SER A 291 -1.24 14.79 15.81
C SER A 291 -0.80 14.63 14.36
N GLY A 292 -0.48 15.74 13.67
CA GLY A 292 -0.22 15.78 12.23
C GLY A 292 -1.47 15.75 11.35
N ILE A 293 -2.66 15.71 11.96
CA ILE A 293 -3.94 15.74 11.24
C ILE A 293 -4.09 17.06 10.50
N ARG A 294 -4.56 16.99 9.26
CA ARG A 294 -4.82 18.16 8.41
C ARG A 294 -6.19 18.08 7.78
N ILE A 295 -6.83 19.24 7.62
CA ILE A 295 -8.05 19.39 6.83
C ILE A 295 -7.78 20.36 5.68
N THR A 296 -8.02 19.89 4.46
CA THR A 296 -7.94 20.69 3.23
C THR A 296 -9.29 20.80 2.54
N ARG A 297 -9.47 21.80 1.68
CA ARG A 297 -10.64 21.85 0.80
C ARG A 297 -10.52 20.81 -0.31
N PHE A 298 -11.58 20.05 -0.57
CA PHE A 298 -11.62 19.11 -1.68
C PHE A 298 -11.70 19.85 -3.02
N ALA A 299 -10.86 19.47 -3.98
CA ALA A 299 -10.85 20.05 -5.32
C ALA A 299 -11.86 19.32 -6.23
N ASP A 300 -13.11 19.79 -6.26
CA ASP A 300 -14.16 19.14 -7.06
C ASP A 300 -13.83 19.12 -8.57
N GLN A 301 -14.07 17.97 -9.20
CA GLN A 301 -13.93 17.72 -10.63
C GLN A 301 -12.53 18.02 -11.21
N SER A 302 -11.48 17.90 -10.39
CA SER A 302 -10.11 17.92 -10.85
C SER A 302 -9.65 16.57 -11.39
N TYR A 303 -8.55 16.55 -12.15
CA TYR A 303 -7.94 15.31 -12.63
C TYR A 303 -6.41 15.38 -12.57
N TYR A 304 -5.78 14.23 -12.33
CA TYR A 304 -4.33 14.08 -12.38
C TYR A 304 -3.80 14.36 -13.79
N VAL A 305 -2.64 15.01 -13.87
CA VAL A 305 -1.98 15.29 -15.15
C VAL A 305 -1.56 14.00 -15.85
N ASP A 306 -1.64 13.97 -17.19
CA ASP A 306 -1.03 12.89 -17.99
C ASP A 306 0.43 13.27 -18.31
N PRO A 307 1.44 12.61 -17.72
CA PRO A 307 2.83 12.95 -17.97
C PRO A 307 3.28 12.64 -19.41
N MET A 308 2.54 11.80 -20.15
CA MET A 308 2.78 11.52 -21.57
C MET A 308 2.12 12.54 -22.50
N ASN A 309 1.27 13.42 -21.98
CA ASN A 309 0.77 14.57 -22.71
C ASN A 309 1.72 15.77 -22.59
N ASP A 310 2.20 16.29 -23.72
CA ASP A 310 3.21 17.37 -23.73
C ASP A 310 2.71 18.69 -23.10
N ARG A 311 1.41 18.96 -23.17
CA ARG A 311 0.83 20.15 -22.54
C ARG A 311 0.81 20.01 -21.03
N ASP A 312 0.39 18.86 -20.53
CA ASP A 312 0.37 18.59 -19.09
C ASP A 312 1.80 18.55 -18.52
N LEU A 313 2.75 17.94 -19.23
CA LEU A 313 4.16 17.99 -18.86
C LEU A 313 4.68 19.44 -18.83
N SER A 314 4.39 20.23 -19.86
CA SER A 314 4.80 21.64 -19.93
C SER A 314 4.23 22.45 -18.77
N ASP A 315 2.92 22.35 -18.52
CA ASP A 315 2.26 23.09 -17.45
C ASP A 315 2.79 22.66 -16.07
N SER A 316 3.06 21.36 -15.86
CA SER A 316 3.64 20.82 -14.61
C SER A 316 5.06 21.34 -14.37
N MET A 317 5.90 21.38 -15.40
CA MET A 317 7.26 21.93 -15.29
C MET A 317 7.24 23.45 -15.05
N GLN A 318 6.30 24.17 -15.66
CA GLN A 318 6.11 25.59 -15.41
C GLN A 318 5.62 25.88 -13.99
N LEU A 319 4.71 25.07 -13.47
CA LEU A 319 4.18 25.20 -12.11
C LEU A 319 5.29 25.09 -11.06
N ILE A 320 6.07 24.01 -11.08
CA ILE A 320 7.14 23.84 -10.07
C ILE A 320 8.24 24.90 -10.23
N ARG A 321 8.56 25.30 -11.46
CA ARG A 321 9.48 26.42 -11.73
C ARG A 321 8.98 27.73 -11.12
N GLN A 322 7.68 28.04 -11.21
CA GLN A 322 7.12 29.25 -10.60
C GLN A 322 7.37 29.29 -9.10
N ILE A 323 7.37 28.14 -8.42
CA ILE A 323 7.66 28.03 -6.99
C ILE A 323 9.15 28.22 -6.73
N HIS A 324 10.01 27.52 -7.48
CA HIS A 324 11.47 27.64 -7.38
C HIS A 324 11.95 29.07 -7.61
N ASP A 325 11.38 29.78 -8.59
CA ASP A 325 11.73 31.16 -8.94
C ASP A 325 11.35 32.17 -7.83
N ARG A 326 10.46 31.81 -6.89
CA ARG A 326 10.19 32.64 -5.70
C ARG A 326 11.34 32.66 -4.71
N LYS A 327 12.26 31.69 -4.77
CA LYS A 327 13.39 31.54 -3.85
C LYS A 327 12.95 31.60 -2.38
N LEU A 328 11.82 30.96 -2.08
CA LEU A 328 11.36 30.78 -0.71
C LEU A 328 12.44 30.04 0.10
N ARG A 329 12.49 30.33 1.39
CA ARG A 329 13.48 29.78 2.32
C ARG A 329 12.77 29.24 3.55
N ILE A 330 13.14 28.02 3.91
CA ILE A 330 12.76 27.35 5.15
C ILE A 330 14.03 26.78 5.79
N ASP A 331 13.97 26.45 7.09
CA ASP A 331 15.14 25.95 7.82
C ASP A 331 15.47 24.47 7.51
N ARG A 332 14.50 23.73 6.96
CA ARG A 332 14.63 22.31 6.63
C ARG A 332 15.30 22.10 5.28
N HIS A 333 16.26 21.17 5.23
CA HIS A 333 16.85 20.67 3.99
C HIS A 333 16.29 19.30 3.62
N TYR A 334 16.17 19.03 2.32
CA TYR A 334 15.84 17.69 1.83
C TYR A 334 17.05 16.77 1.99
N ASP A 335 16.85 15.61 2.60
CA ASP A 335 17.92 14.66 2.89
C ASP A 335 17.63 13.28 2.31
N ILE A 336 18.07 13.09 1.06
CA ILE A 336 17.95 11.83 0.34
C ILE A 336 18.68 10.67 1.02
N VAL A 337 19.76 10.96 1.75
CA VAL A 337 20.54 9.93 2.46
C VAL A 337 19.76 9.43 3.66
N LYS A 338 19.20 10.35 4.47
CA LYS A 338 18.35 10.00 5.60
C LYS A 338 17.15 9.14 5.17
N MET A 339 16.46 9.53 4.10
CA MET A 339 15.30 8.75 3.61
C MET A 339 15.73 7.39 3.05
N PHE A 340 16.83 7.33 2.29
CA PHE A 340 17.34 6.06 1.78
C PHE A 340 17.70 5.12 2.93
N SER A 341 18.46 5.59 3.93
CA SER A 341 18.86 4.78 5.08
C SER A 341 17.66 4.32 5.92
N HIS A 342 16.60 5.12 6.00
CA HIS A 342 15.37 4.73 6.67
C HIS A 342 14.71 3.54 5.96
N TYR A 343 14.42 3.66 4.66
CA TYR A 343 13.79 2.57 3.91
C TYR A 343 14.68 1.34 3.78
N GLU A 344 15.99 1.55 3.60
CA GLU A 344 16.95 0.46 3.65
C GLU A 344 16.85 -0.31 4.97
N SER A 345 16.79 0.38 6.11
CA SER A 345 16.67 -0.29 7.41
C SER A 345 15.39 -1.12 7.52
N LEU A 346 14.26 -0.60 7.02
CA LEU A 346 12.98 -1.32 6.99
C LEU A 346 13.04 -2.56 6.08
N VAL A 347 13.73 -2.46 4.94
CA VAL A 347 13.98 -3.60 4.05
C VAL A 347 14.94 -4.59 4.73
N GLU A 348 15.97 -4.16 5.43
CA GLU A 348 16.88 -5.08 6.11
C GLU A 348 16.15 -5.87 7.21
N GLN A 349 15.27 -5.22 7.97
CA GLN A 349 14.44 -5.85 9.00
C GLN A 349 13.43 -6.88 8.45
N THR A 350 13.07 -6.80 7.17
CA THR A 350 12.05 -7.67 6.54
C THR A 350 12.65 -8.69 5.56
N GLY A 351 13.94 -9.00 5.70
CA GLY A 351 14.61 -10.09 4.97
C GLY A 351 15.72 -9.65 4.01
N GLY A 352 16.29 -8.46 4.20
CA GLY A 352 17.46 -7.98 3.46
C GLY A 352 17.17 -7.48 2.04
N VAL A 353 18.06 -6.69 1.45
CA VAL A 353 17.88 -6.21 0.06
C VAL A 353 18.09 -7.36 -0.96
N PRO A 354 17.13 -7.66 -1.87
CA PRO A 354 17.23 -8.80 -2.77
C PRO A 354 18.14 -8.57 -4.00
N PHE A 355 18.62 -7.35 -4.22
CA PHE A 355 19.52 -7.03 -5.33
C PHE A 355 20.94 -7.55 -5.07
N ARG A 356 21.41 -8.48 -5.90
CA ARG A 356 22.73 -9.14 -5.72
C ARG A 356 23.93 -8.19 -5.81
N ASP A 357 23.76 -7.07 -6.51
CA ASP A 357 24.79 -6.05 -6.72
C ASP A 357 24.57 -4.80 -5.86
N ILE A 358 23.77 -4.90 -4.79
CA ILE A 358 23.41 -3.75 -3.94
C ILE A 358 24.62 -3.03 -3.36
N GLU A 359 25.63 -3.78 -2.88
CA GLU A 359 26.84 -3.19 -2.31
C GLU A 359 27.66 -2.41 -3.35
N GLU A 360 27.68 -2.86 -4.61
CA GLU A 360 28.26 -2.10 -5.71
C GLU A 360 27.46 -0.82 -5.98
N MET A 361 26.12 -0.91 -5.98
CA MET A 361 25.27 0.26 -6.21
C MET A 361 25.36 1.29 -5.07
N LYS A 362 25.56 0.87 -3.82
CA LYS A 362 25.82 1.77 -2.69
C LYS A 362 27.12 2.54 -2.86
N GLN A 363 28.21 1.87 -3.27
CA GLN A 363 29.48 2.56 -3.58
C GLN A 363 29.31 3.58 -4.71
N LYS A 364 28.49 3.25 -5.72
CA LYS A 364 28.13 4.18 -6.80
C LYS A 364 27.30 5.34 -6.28
N MET A 365 26.33 5.10 -5.40
CA MET A 365 25.55 6.13 -4.73
C MET A 365 26.45 7.07 -3.92
N GLU A 366 27.45 6.57 -3.20
CA GLU A 366 28.43 7.40 -2.49
C GLU A 366 29.20 8.33 -3.43
N ARG A 367 29.61 7.86 -4.61
CA ARG A 367 30.25 8.70 -5.64
C ARG A 367 29.30 9.80 -6.14
N LEU A 368 28.03 9.46 -6.34
CA LEU A 368 27.01 10.43 -6.73
C LEU A 368 26.77 11.47 -5.63
N LEU A 369 26.73 11.06 -4.36
CA LEU A 369 26.61 11.97 -3.22
C LEU A 369 27.83 12.89 -3.09
N PHE A 370 29.03 12.38 -3.37
CA PHE A 370 30.23 13.20 -3.45
C PHE A 370 30.11 14.25 -4.55
N LEU A 371 29.70 13.86 -5.77
CA LEU A 371 29.45 14.80 -6.86
C LEU A 371 28.41 15.85 -6.44
N LYS A 372 27.29 15.42 -5.83
CA LYS A 372 26.22 16.30 -5.31
C LYS A 372 26.77 17.37 -4.37
N ALA A 373 27.67 17.00 -3.47
CA ALA A 373 28.25 17.92 -2.48
C ALA A 373 29.20 18.97 -3.09
N HIS A 374 29.70 18.74 -4.31
CA HIS A 374 30.62 19.63 -5.02
C HIS A 374 29.96 20.45 -6.13
N LEU A 375 28.64 20.29 -6.33
CA LEU A 375 27.87 21.13 -7.22
C LEU A 375 27.56 22.47 -6.54
N ASP A 376 27.98 23.58 -7.17
CA ASP A 376 27.70 24.94 -6.69
C ASP A 376 26.28 25.36 -7.11
N VAL A 377 25.29 24.95 -6.31
CA VAL A 377 23.86 25.20 -6.55
C VAL A 377 23.25 25.90 -5.34
N ASP A 378 22.67 27.08 -5.55
CA ASP A 378 21.87 27.77 -4.53
C ASP A 378 20.57 26.98 -4.29
N PRO A 379 20.36 26.41 -3.09
CA PRO A 379 19.19 25.59 -2.84
C PRO A 379 17.91 26.44 -2.84
N VAL A 380 16.81 25.86 -3.29
CA VAL A 380 15.45 26.46 -3.25
C VAL A 380 14.49 25.52 -2.55
N LEU A 381 13.33 26.05 -2.14
CA LEU A 381 12.24 25.21 -1.64
C LEU A 381 11.80 24.26 -2.76
N CYS A 382 12.10 22.98 -2.60
CA CYS A 382 11.66 21.91 -3.48
C CYS A 382 10.51 21.16 -2.81
N HIS A 383 9.67 20.53 -3.63
CA HIS A 383 8.61 19.65 -3.17
C HIS A 383 9.17 18.40 -2.47
N GLY A 384 10.29 17.86 -2.95
CA GLY A 384 10.94 16.69 -2.33
C GLY A 384 10.36 15.35 -2.79
N ASP A 385 9.09 15.33 -3.16
CA ASP A 385 8.42 14.18 -3.75
C ASP A 385 7.52 14.57 -4.93
N TYR A 386 8.08 15.26 -5.92
CA TYR A 386 7.31 15.86 -7.03
C TYR A 386 6.87 14.81 -8.07
N LEU A 387 6.03 13.87 -7.66
CA LEU A 387 5.45 12.81 -8.51
C LEU A 387 4.38 13.40 -9.44
N TYR A 388 4.15 12.79 -10.61
CA TYR A 388 3.09 13.28 -11.50
C TYR A 388 1.70 13.07 -10.88
N ALA A 389 1.57 12.03 -10.04
CA ALA A 389 0.39 11.76 -9.22
C ALA A 389 0.08 12.88 -8.21
N ASN A 390 1.06 13.71 -7.85
CA ASN A 390 0.83 14.84 -6.93
C ASN A 390 0.43 16.14 -7.66
N VAL A 391 0.33 16.13 -8.99
CA VAL A 391 0.00 17.32 -9.79
C VAL A 391 -1.40 17.22 -10.34
N ILE A 392 -2.26 18.14 -9.91
CA ILE A 392 -3.68 18.10 -10.18
C ILE A 392 -4.12 19.31 -10.98
N ARG A 393 -4.91 19.08 -12.02
CA ARG A 393 -5.53 20.12 -12.84
C ARG A 393 -6.91 20.49 -12.34
N LYS A 394 -7.08 21.77 -11.98
CA LYS A 394 -8.38 22.34 -11.59
C LYS A 394 -9.28 22.44 -12.81
N LYS A 395 -10.57 22.14 -12.65
CA LYS A 395 -11.58 22.34 -13.72
C LYS A 395 -11.66 23.80 -14.19
N THR A 396 -11.45 24.74 -13.30
CA THR A 396 -11.43 26.19 -13.59
C THR A 396 -10.22 26.62 -14.42
N GLY A 397 -9.27 25.71 -14.67
CA GLY A 397 -7.96 26.01 -15.24
C GLY A 397 -6.91 26.24 -14.16
N GLY A 398 -5.65 26.01 -14.54
CA GLY A 398 -4.51 26.02 -13.61
C GLY A 398 -4.21 24.64 -13.01
N LEU A 399 -3.07 24.56 -12.32
CA LEU A 399 -2.58 23.37 -11.63
C LEU A 399 -2.31 23.70 -10.16
N PHE A 400 -2.33 22.69 -9.30
CA PHE A 400 -1.79 22.75 -7.96
C PHE A 400 -1.10 21.43 -7.62
N ILE A 401 -0.33 21.43 -6.54
CA ILE A 401 0.48 20.30 -6.07
C ILE A 401 -0.02 19.89 -4.68
N THR A 402 -0.28 18.60 -4.47
CA THR A 402 -0.60 17.99 -3.18
C THR A 402 0.65 17.42 -2.51
N ASN A 403 0.59 17.04 -1.23
CA ASN A 403 1.61 16.23 -0.55
C ASN A 403 2.96 16.89 -0.30
N TRP A 404 2.93 18.05 0.36
CA TRP A 404 4.14 18.83 0.68
C TRP A 404 4.93 18.32 1.90
N GLU A 405 4.72 17.09 2.39
CA GLU A 405 5.33 16.60 3.63
C GLU A 405 6.86 16.44 3.53
N PHE A 406 7.34 16.08 2.35
CA PHE A 406 8.76 15.85 2.07
C PHE A 406 9.51 17.11 1.62
N SER A 407 8.83 18.27 1.62
CA SER A 407 9.41 19.52 1.15
C SER A 407 10.64 19.96 1.97
N GLY A 408 11.59 20.57 1.27
CA GLY A 408 12.89 20.90 1.82
C GLY A 408 13.76 21.73 0.87
N MET A 409 14.71 22.46 1.44
CA MET A 409 15.72 23.18 0.67
C MET A 409 16.64 22.20 -0.07
N SER A 410 16.62 22.21 -1.41
CA SER A 410 17.41 21.32 -2.28
C SER A 410 17.73 21.97 -3.64
N ASP A 411 18.38 21.21 -4.51
CA ASP A 411 18.56 21.55 -5.92
C ASP A 411 17.21 21.45 -6.67
N PRO A 412 16.77 22.48 -7.41
CA PRO A 412 15.48 22.46 -8.11
C PRO A 412 15.34 21.36 -9.18
N LEU A 413 16.43 20.85 -9.74
CA LEU A 413 16.39 19.78 -10.73
C LEU A 413 16.09 18.41 -10.12
N MET A 414 16.11 18.31 -8.78
CA MET A 414 15.62 17.15 -8.06
C MET A 414 14.14 16.90 -8.34
N ASP A 415 13.28 17.91 -8.23
CA ASP A 415 11.84 17.74 -8.46
C ASP A 415 11.55 17.35 -9.93
N VAL A 416 12.30 17.93 -10.88
CA VAL A 416 12.20 17.54 -12.31
C VAL A 416 12.56 16.08 -12.50
N ALA A 417 13.60 15.58 -11.81
CA ALA A 417 13.99 14.18 -11.86
C ALA A 417 12.94 13.27 -11.19
N MET A 418 12.41 13.64 -10.01
CA MET A 418 11.40 12.84 -9.31
C MET A 418 10.13 12.65 -10.15
N PHE A 419 9.64 13.72 -10.78
CA PHE A 419 8.51 13.64 -11.71
C PHE A 419 8.79 12.66 -12.85
N ALA A 420 9.99 12.77 -13.45
CA ALA A 420 10.35 12.00 -14.62
C ALA A 420 10.55 10.51 -14.33
N ILE A 421 11.18 10.15 -13.21
CA ILE A 421 11.37 8.73 -12.85
C ILE A 421 10.06 8.07 -12.44
N ASP A 422 9.18 8.80 -11.74
CA ASP A 422 7.84 8.33 -11.37
C ASP A 422 6.98 8.06 -12.61
N ALA A 423 6.99 8.99 -13.56
CA ALA A 423 6.35 8.83 -14.86
C ALA A 423 7.06 7.85 -15.81
N ASN A 424 8.13 7.19 -15.35
CA ASN A 424 8.92 6.23 -16.11
C ASN A 424 9.45 6.75 -17.46
N PHE A 425 9.94 8.00 -17.48
CA PHE A 425 10.47 8.61 -18.68
C PHE A 425 11.77 7.96 -19.15
N ASN A 426 11.91 7.84 -20.46
CA ASN A 426 13.21 7.62 -21.09
C ASN A 426 14.04 8.92 -21.11
N GLU A 427 15.31 8.82 -21.51
CA GLU A 427 16.24 9.95 -21.52
C GLU A 427 15.72 11.13 -22.36
N GLU A 428 15.14 10.87 -23.55
CA GLU A 428 14.63 11.92 -24.43
C GLU A 428 13.51 12.72 -23.78
N ARG A 429 12.54 12.05 -23.15
CA ARG A 429 11.41 12.72 -22.48
C ARG A 429 11.83 13.40 -21.18
N LEU A 430 12.79 12.83 -20.45
CA LEU A 430 13.41 13.46 -19.28
C LEU A 430 14.16 14.75 -19.67
N LEU A 431 14.90 14.78 -20.78
CA LEU A 431 15.53 15.99 -21.30
C LEU A 431 14.51 17.01 -21.83
N LEU A 432 13.38 16.55 -22.38
CA LEU A 432 12.26 17.43 -22.74
C LEU A 432 11.67 18.10 -21.49
N ALA A 433 11.44 17.35 -20.41
CA ALA A 433 10.96 17.90 -19.14
C ALA A 433 11.91 18.99 -18.61
N LEU A 434 13.23 18.74 -18.66
CA LEU A 434 14.24 19.74 -18.29
C LEU A 434 14.16 21.00 -19.16
N ARG A 435 14.06 20.85 -20.48
CA ARG A 435 13.93 21.99 -21.39
C ARG A 435 12.67 22.81 -21.09
N LEU A 436 11.54 22.14 -20.81
CA LEU A 436 10.27 22.79 -20.47
C LEU A 436 10.37 23.53 -19.14
N TYR A 437 11.02 22.94 -18.13
CA TYR A 437 11.30 23.57 -16.86
C TYR A 437 12.18 24.82 -17.02
N LEU A 438 13.31 24.70 -17.73
CA LEU A 438 14.26 25.80 -17.95
C LEU A 438 13.73 26.88 -18.89
N GLY A 439 12.81 26.55 -19.79
CA GLY A 439 12.35 27.43 -20.87
C GLY A 439 13.43 27.71 -21.92
N ARG A 440 14.51 26.93 -21.93
CA ARG A 440 15.64 26.98 -22.85
C ARG A 440 16.32 25.62 -22.93
N ASP A 441 17.24 25.47 -23.88
CA ASP A 441 18.11 24.29 -23.89
C ASP A 441 18.98 24.24 -22.62
N PRO A 442 19.11 23.05 -22.01
CA PRO A 442 19.98 22.86 -20.85
C PRO A 442 21.45 22.90 -21.22
N ASP A 443 22.28 23.36 -20.28
CA ASP A 443 23.73 23.15 -20.38
C ASP A 443 24.15 21.78 -19.80
N GLU A 444 25.42 21.42 -20.01
CA GLU A 444 25.95 20.13 -19.54
C GLU A 444 25.89 19.97 -18.02
N THR A 445 26.02 21.05 -17.25
CA THR A 445 25.95 20.97 -15.77
C THR A 445 24.52 20.66 -15.32
N GLU A 446 23.53 21.24 -15.98
CA GLU A 446 22.11 20.98 -15.71
C GLU A 446 21.71 19.55 -16.10
N ILE A 447 22.23 19.03 -17.22
CA ILE A 447 22.03 17.62 -17.60
C ILE A 447 22.64 16.68 -16.56
N VAL A 448 23.88 16.95 -16.12
CA VAL A 448 24.56 16.17 -15.07
C VAL A 448 23.77 16.18 -13.77
N ARG A 449 23.28 17.34 -13.34
CA ARG A 449 22.42 17.48 -12.14
C ARG A 449 21.13 16.68 -12.25
N LEU A 450 20.46 16.74 -13.40
CA LEU A 450 19.23 15.97 -13.62
C LEU A 450 19.49 14.46 -13.56
N TYR A 451 20.53 13.98 -14.23
CA TYR A 451 20.88 12.56 -14.24
C TYR A 451 21.31 12.07 -12.86
N LEU A 452 22.01 12.92 -12.10
CA LEU A 452 22.37 12.67 -10.71
C LEU A 452 21.13 12.40 -9.85
N TYR A 453 20.11 13.25 -9.93
CA TYR A 453 18.88 13.06 -9.15
C TYR A 453 17.99 11.94 -9.69
N ALA A 454 17.99 11.67 -10.99
CA ALA A 454 17.30 10.50 -11.55
C ALA A 454 17.91 9.20 -10.98
N ALA A 455 19.24 9.15 -10.87
CA ALA A 455 19.94 8.00 -10.30
C ALA A 455 19.69 7.86 -8.79
N LEU A 456 19.93 8.94 -8.02
CA LEU A 456 19.74 8.93 -6.56
C LEU A 456 18.27 8.67 -6.16
N GLY A 457 17.32 9.29 -6.87
CA GLY A 457 15.89 9.05 -6.67
C GLY A 457 15.50 7.62 -7.01
N GLY A 458 16.00 7.07 -8.11
CA GLY A 458 15.79 5.66 -8.46
C GLY A 458 16.30 4.71 -7.37
N MET A 459 17.44 5.02 -6.74
CA MET A 459 17.95 4.24 -5.62
C MET A 459 17.02 4.33 -4.38
N LEU A 460 16.62 5.54 -3.99
CA LEU A 460 15.69 5.78 -2.88
C LEU A 460 14.37 5.01 -3.07
N TRP A 461 13.70 5.24 -4.20
CA TRP A 461 12.37 4.69 -4.45
C TRP A 461 12.38 3.18 -4.68
N SER A 462 13.53 2.60 -5.07
CA SER A 462 13.68 1.15 -5.08
C SER A 462 13.58 0.54 -3.68
N MET A 463 14.09 1.22 -2.65
CA MET A 463 14.00 0.75 -1.26
C MET A 463 12.58 0.94 -0.70
N TRP A 464 11.96 2.10 -0.93
CA TRP A 464 10.55 2.31 -0.57
C TRP A 464 9.64 1.26 -1.22
N GLY A 465 9.81 1.01 -2.52
CA GLY A 465 8.99 0.03 -3.24
C GLY A 465 9.19 -1.40 -2.74
N LEU A 466 10.41 -1.78 -2.34
CA LEU A 466 10.68 -3.08 -1.71
C LEU A 466 9.98 -3.18 -0.35
N HIS A 467 10.06 -2.13 0.47
CA HIS A 467 9.39 -2.07 1.78
C HIS A 467 7.88 -2.25 1.62
N LYS A 468 7.24 -1.46 0.74
CA LYS A 468 5.79 -1.54 0.52
C LYS A 468 5.34 -2.90 -0.02
N LYS A 469 6.10 -3.49 -0.96
CA LYS A 469 5.80 -4.83 -1.47
C LYS A 469 5.82 -5.91 -0.40
N ARG A 470 6.67 -5.77 0.62
CA ARG A 470 6.71 -6.69 1.77
C ARG A 470 5.54 -6.53 2.74
N HIS A 471 4.86 -5.41 2.67
CA HIS A 471 3.66 -5.11 3.46
C HIS A 471 2.37 -5.33 2.65
N GLY A 472 2.44 -6.10 1.56
CA GLY A 472 1.29 -6.57 0.81
C GLY A 472 0.88 -5.72 -0.38
N LEU A 473 1.59 -4.61 -0.68
CA LEU A 473 1.26 -3.76 -1.82
C LEU A 473 1.78 -4.37 -3.14
N ASP A 474 0.89 -4.62 -4.10
CA ASP A 474 1.30 -5.05 -5.44
C ASP A 474 1.79 -3.88 -6.29
N LEU A 475 3.11 -3.65 -6.24
CA LEU A 475 3.80 -2.66 -7.05
C LEU A 475 4.38 -3.24 -8.36
N GLY A 476 4.05 -4.49 -8.70
CA GLY A 476 4.59 -5.16 -9.89
C GLY A 476 6.12 -5.13 -9.95
N ASP A 477 6.67 -4.54 -11.01
CA ASP A 477 8.11 -4.39 -11.27
C ASP A 477 8.71 -3.05 -10.80
N TYR A 478 7.92 -2.18 -10.15
CA TYR A 478 8.32 -0.83 -9.73
C TYR A 478 9.67 -0.79 -9.01
N PRO A 479 9.97 -1.63 -7.99
CA PRO A 479 11.25 -1.52 -7.27
C PRO A 479 12.45 -1.82 -8.18
N VAL A 480 12.29 -2.75 -9.11
CA VAL A 480 13.33 -3.11 -10.09
C VAL A 480 13.51 -1.99 -11.10
N ARG A 481 12.42 -1.35 -11.53
CA ARG A 481 12.44 -0.22 -12.46
C ARG A 481 13.13 1.00 -11.85
N MET A 482 12.85 1.34 -10.60
CA MET A 482 13.55 2.40 -9.87
C MET A 482 15.04 2.09 -9.70
N TYR A 483 15.37 0.84 -9.38
CA TYR A 483 16.76 0.38 -9.32
C TYR A 483 17.48 0.46 -10.68
N ARG A 484 16.75 0.36 -11.80
CA ARG A 484 17.29 0.59 -13.15
C ARG A 484 17.59 2.06 -13.41
N PHE A 485 16.77 3.00 -12.94
CA PHE A 485 17.10 4.43 -13.01
C PHE A 485 18.45 4.74 -12.35
N MET A 486 18.74 4.17 -11.17
CA MET A 486 20.05 4.28 -10.54
C MET A 486 21.18 3.81 -11.48
N LYS A 487 21.03 2.63 -12.08
CA LYS A 487 22.06 2.03 -12.93
C LYS A 487 22.27 2.78 -14.24
N ASP A 488 21.20 3.06 -14.94
CA ASP A 488 21.23 3.58 -16.29
C ASP A 488 21.75 5.03 -16.30
N TYR A 489 21.27 5.85 -15.36
CA TYR A 489 21.74 7.24 -15.24
C TYR A 489 23.14 7.34 -14.62
N TYR A 490 23.54 6.40 -13.77
CA TYR A 490 24.95 6.30 -13.36
C TYR A 490 25.86 6.02 -14.57
N ILE A 491 25.49 5.12 -15.48
CA ILE A 491 26.26 4.82 -16.70
C ILE A 491 26.37 6.07 -17.58
N LEU A 492 25.28 6.83 -17.74
CA LEU A 492 25.30 8.07 -18.51
C LEU A 492 26.24 9.12 -17.89
N LEU A 493 26.25 9.24 -16.56
CA LEU A 493 27.17 10.13 -15.84
C LEU A 493 28.64 9.68 -15.97
N ASP A 494 28.92 8.38 -15.81
CA ASP A 494 30.26 7.82 -15.95
C ASP A 494 30.79 8.03 -17.39
N GLY A 495 29.94 7.81 -18.39
CA GLY A 495 30.26 8.06 -19.80
C GLY A 495 30.54 9.53 -20.15
N ARG A 496 30.08 10.48 -19.32
CA ARG A 496 30.41 11.91 -19.42
C ARG A 496 31.73 12.29 -18.75
N GLY A 497 32.38 11.36 -18.04
CA GLY A 497 33.65 11.61 -17.35
C GLY A 497 33.54 12.48 -16.10
N VAL A 498 32.34 12.81 -15.63
CA VAL A 498 32.17 13.65 -14.43
C VAL A 498 32.44 12.91 -13.12
N LEU A 499 32.57 11.58 -13.19
CA LEU A 499 32.86 10.72 -12.04
C LEU A 499 34.31 10.24 -11.96
N SER A 500 35.14 10.51 -12.97
CA SER A 500 36.56 10.13 -12.98
C SER A 500 37.43 11.03 -12.12
N ASP A 501 37.05 12.30 -11.99
CA ASP A 501 37.81 13.33 -11.27
C ASP A 501 37.62 13.25 -9.74
N ILE A 502 36.75 12.35 -9.25
CA ILE A 502 36.47 12.16 -7.82
C ILE A 502 37.60 11.38 -7.10
N TYR A 503 38.54 10.79 -7.86
CA TYR A 503 39.65 9.99 -7.33
C TYR A 503 41.03 10.67 -7.40
N GLU A 504 41.13 11.88 -7.95
CA GLU A 504 42.32 12.74 -7.85
C GLU A 504 42.16 13.74 -6.70
#